data_AF-A0A315XMA9-F1
#
_entry.id   AF-A0A315XMA9-F1
#
_cell.length_a   1.000
_cell.length_b   1.000
_cell.length_c   1.000
_cell.angle_alpha   90.00
_cell.angle_beta   90.00
_cell.angle_gamma   90.00
#
_symmetry.space_group_name_H-M   'P 1'
#
loop_
_entity.id
_entity.type
_entity.pdbx_description
1 polymer ?
#
loop_
_entity_poly.entity_id
_entity_poly.type
_entity_poly.pdbx_seq_one_letter_code
_entity_poly.pdbx_strand_id
1 'polypeptide(L)'
;MIDNADDLRDKANEFKDGLKKQYVNIPIGDEEYGFRISGIGAKSVKLEKFVKFDDIFEAIESGNDNGLEAMIKQIIEDYEEEEEE
;
A
#
# COMPACT_ATOMS: atom_id res chain seq x y z
N MET A 1 27.17 8.91 2.05
CA MET A 1 25.96 8.83 1.20
C MET A 1 24.98 8.06 2.07
N ILE A 2 24.16 7.14 1.58
CA ILE A 2 23.64 6.07 2.45
C ILE A 2 24.43 4.85 2.04
N ASP A 3 25.28 4.35 2.93
CA ASP A 3 26.34 3.42 2.56
C ASP A 3 25.99 1.97 2.94
N ASN A 4 24.93 1.77 3.74
CA ASN A 4 24.37 0.46 4.07
C ASN A 4 22.89 0.55 4.55
N ALA A 5 22.29 -0.58 4.88
CA ALA A 5 20.90 -0.67 5.34
C ALA A 5 20.67 -0.07 6.75
N ASP A 6 21.69 -0.09 7.61
CA ASP A 6 21.63 0.50 8.95
C ASP A 6 21.59 2.04 8.88
N ASP A 7 22.41 2.66 8.03
CA ASP A 7 22.41 4.11 7.76
C ASP A 7 21.06 4.57 7.20
N LEU A 8 20.45 3.75 6.31
CA LEU A 8 19.12 4.01 5.77
C LEU A 8 18.05 3.98 6.86
N ARG A 9 18.08 2.95 7.70
CA ARG A 9 17.18 2.80 8.84
C ARG A 9 17.31 3.98 9.79
N ASP A 10 18.53 4.34 10.15
CA ASP A 10 18.78 5.38 11.16
C ASP A 10 18.29 6.73 10.66
N LYS A 11 18.55 7.06 9.38
CA LYS A 11 17.99 8.25 8.73
C LYS A 11 16.45 8.21 8.65
N ALA A 12 15.87 7.06 8.32
CA ALA A 12 14.41 6.92 8.25
C ALA A 12 13.76 7.12 9.62
N ASN A 13 14.40 6.65 10.69
CA ASN A 13 13.92 6.83 12.07
C ASN A 13 14.11 8.27 12.57
N GLU A 14 15.21 8.93 12.20
CA GLU A 14 15.48 10.34 12.53
C GLU A 14 14.42 11.27 11.92
N PHE A 15 14.07 11.06 10.64
CA PHE A 15 13.12 11.92 9.91
C PHE A 15 11.70 11.33 9.81
N LYS A 16 11.34 10.42 10.72
CA LYS A 16 10.10 9.63 10.61
C LYS A 16 8.84 10.46 10.42
N ASP A 17 8.72 11.59 11.12
CA ASP A 17 7.51 12.43 11.09
C ASP A 17 7.37 13.21 9.78
N GLY A 18 8.49 13.52 9.13
CA GLY A 18 8.51 14.12 7.80
C GLY A 18 8.22 13.10 6.71
N LEU A 19 8.84 11.91 6.80
CA LEU A 19 8.64 10.82 5.85
C LEU A 19 7.21 10.30 5.85
N LYS A 20 6.53 10.25 7.00
CA LYS A 20 5.10 9.89 7.11
C LYS A 20 4.14 10.86 6.40
N LYS A 21 4.63 11.99 5.90
CA LYS A 21 3.84 12.95 5.10
C LYS A 21 4.06 12.77 3.59
N GLN A 22 5.03 11.94 3.21
CA GLN A 22 5.34 11.66 1.81
C GLN A 22 4.45 10.54 1.27
N TYR A 23 4.23 10.61 -0.03
CA TYR A 23 3.57 9.56 -0.80
C TYR A 23 4.59 8.87 -1.68
N VAL A 24 4.41 7.56 -1.83
CA VAL A 24 5.13 6.70 -2.76
C VAL A 24 4.14 6.31 -3.83
N ASN A 25 4.38 6.73 -5.06
CA ASN A 25 3.53 6.37 -6.19
C ASN A 25 4.02 5.06 -6.79
N ILE A 26 3.12 4.08 -6.92
CA ILE A 26 3.41 2.76 -7.45
C ILE A 26 2.45 2.49 -8.61
N PRO A 27 2.96 2.14 -9.80
CA PRO A 27 2.11 1.72 -10.91
C PRO A 27 1.55 0.32 -10.64
N ILE A 28 0.24 0.14 -10.76
CA ILE A 28 -0.47 -1.14 -10.63
C ILE A 28 -1.44 -1.24 -11.81
N GLY A 29 -1.28 -2.28 -12.64
CA GLY A 29 -1.99 -2.36 -13.92
C GLY A 29 -1.63 -1.17 -14.82
N ASP A 30 -2.66 -0.44 -15.26
CA ASP A 30 -2.53 0.75 -16.11
C ASP A 30 -2.62 2.08 -15.34
N GLU A 31 -2.72 2.03 -14.00
CA GLU A 31 -2.90 3.21 -13.14
C GLU A 31 -1.76 3.42 -12.14
N GLU A 32 -1.59 4.67 -11.67
CA GLU A 32 -0.60 5.04 -10.66
C GLU A 32 -1.27 5.30 -9.30
N TYR A 33 -0.84 4.57 -8.27
CA TYR A 33 -1.43 4.62 -6.95
C TYR A 33 -0.46 5.23 -5.93
N GLY A 34 -0.91 6.29 -5.26
CA GLY A 34 -0.18 6.89 -4.14
C GLY A 34 -0.41 6.13 -2.83
N PHE A 35 0.66 5.62 -2.24
CA PHE A 35 0.70 5.02 -0.90
C PHE A 35 1.38 5.96 0.08
N ARG A 36 0.80 6.09 1.27
CA ARG A 36 1.40 6.88 2.36
C ARG A 36 2.35 6.01 3.17
N ILE A 37 3.49 6.57 3.60
CA ILE A 37 4.32 5.94 4.63
C ILE A 37 3.58 6.04 5.97
N SER A 38 3.11 4.90 6.49
CA SER A 38 2.32 4.81 7.72
C SER A 38 3.18 4.50 8.95
N GLY A 39 4.21 3.69 8.75
CA GLY A 39 5.10 3.24 9.81
C GLY A 39 6.53 3.10 9.30
N ILE A 40 7.48 3.43 10.18
CA ILE A 40 8.91 3.17 9.96
C ILE A 40 9.36 2.37 11.18
N GLY A 41 9.79 1.14 10.95
CA GLY A 41 10.26 0.22 11.97
C GLY A 41 11.77 -0.01 11.88
N ALA A 42 12.28 -0.87 12.75
CA ALA A 42 13.71 -1.18 12.80
C ALA A 42 14.23 -1.99 11.59
N LYS A 43 13.33 -2.65 10.84
CA LYS A 43 13.71 -3.50 9.69
C LYS A 43 12.89 -3.24 8.42
N SER A 44 11.86 -2.40 8.49
CA SER A 44 10.89 -2.25 7.40
C SER A 44 10.19 -0.90 7.45
N VAL A 45 9.59 -0.52 6.32
CA VAL A 45 8.69 0.61 6.17
C VAL A 45 7.31 0.08 5.81
N LYS A 46 6.29 0.54 6.51
CA LYS A 46 4.88 0.21 6.24
C LYS A 46 4.28 1.28 5.34
N LEU A 47 3.65 0.84 4.27
CA LEU A 47 2.87 1.67 3.35
C LEU A 47 1.39 1.40 3.57
N GLU A 48 0.55 2.44 3.47
CA GLU A 48 -0.91 2.31 3.56
C GLU A 48 -1.61 3.20 2.53
N LYS A 49 -2.74 2.72 2.00
CA LYS A 49 -3.67 3.49 1.17
C LYS A 49 -5.08 3.13 1.63
N PHE A 50 -5.93 4.14 1.75
CA PHE A 50 -7.36 3.94 1.92
C PHE A 50 -8.00 3.87 0.54
N VAL A 51 -8.75 2.80 0.29
CA VAL A 51 -9.56 2.60 -0.92
C VAL A 51 -11.00 2.45 -0.44
N LYS A 52 -11.92 3.26 -0.97
CA LYS A 52 -13.33 3.15 -0.57
C LYS A 52 -13.99 2.00 -1.32
N PHE A 53 -14.99 1.38 -0.72
CA PHE A 53 -15.77 0.35 -1.39
C PHE A 53 -16.49 0.87 -2.63
N ASP A 54 -16.98 2.12 -2.60
CA ASP A 54 -17.60 2.74 -3.77
C ASP A 54 -16.59 2.84 -4.94
N ASP A 55 -15.37 3.33 -4.68
CA ASP A 55 -14.29 3.41 -5.67
C ASP A 55 -13.97 2.01 -6.26
N ILE A 56 -14.02 0.96 -5.42
CA ILE A 56 -13.80 -0.43 -5.86
C ILE A 56 -14.87 -0.86 -6.87
N PHE A 57 -16.14 -0.59 -6.59
CA PHE A 57 -17.23 -0.93 -7.51
C PHE A 57 -17.16 -0.09 -8.80
N GLU A 58 -16.96 1.22 -8.68
CA GLU A 58 -16.89 2.14 -9.82
C GLU A 58 -15.75 1.80 -10.79
N ALA A 59 -14.58 1.40 -10.26
CA ALA A 59 -13.44 0.99 -11.08
C ALA A 59 -13.76 -0.24 -11.94
N ILE A 60 -14.45 -1.23 -11.37
CA ILE A 60 -14.85 -2.45 -12.08
C ILE A 60 -15.94 -2.17 -13.11
N GLU A 61 -16.94 -1.36 -12.77
CA GLU A 61 -17.99 -0.96 -13.73
C GLU A 61 -17.42 -0.15 -14.90
N SER A 62 -16.34 0.58 -14.67
CA SER A 62 -15.61 1.33 -15.71
C SER A 62 -14.69 0.44 -16.57
N GLY A 63 -14.61 -0.86 -16.30
CA GLY A 63 -13.79 -1.82 -17.03
C GLY A 63 -12.32 -1.83 -16.64
N ASN A 64 -11.98 -1.38 -15.43
CA ASN A 64 -10.62 -1.47 -14.89
C ASN A 64 -10.43 -2.77 -14.09
N ASP A 65 -10.23 -3.86 -14.82
CA ASP A 65 -10.10 -5.21 -14.24
C ASP A 65 -8.68 -5.52 -13.70
N ASN A 66 -7.70 -4.65 -13.96
CA ASN A 66 -6.28 -4.85 -13.59
C ASN A 66 -5.76 -3.88 -12.52
N GLY A 67 -6.64 -3.01 -11.99
CA GLY A 67 -6.30 -2.02 -10.96
C GLY A 67 -6.22 -2.63 -9.55
N LEU A 68 -5.75 -1.82 -8.61
CA LEU A 68 -5.70 -2.16 -7.19
C LEU A 68 -7.10 -2.55 -6.66
N GLU A 69 -8.13 -1.84 -7.12
CA GLU A 69 -9.53 -2.06 -6.78
C GLU A 69 -10.01 -3.47 -7.15
N ALA A 70 -9.69 -3.94 -8.36
CA ALA A 70 -10.03 -5.28 -8.83
C ALA A 70 -9.37 -6.36 -7.97
N MET A 71 -8.09 -6.17 -7.66
CA MET A 71 -7.35 -7.09 -6.80
C MET A 71 -7.95 -7.15 -5.39
N ILE A 72 -8.31 -6.00 -4.80
CA ILE A 72 -8.93 -5.95 -3.47
C ILE A 72 -10.28 -6.68 -3.48
N LYS A 73 -11.11 -6.42 -4.50
CA LYS A 73 -12.40 -7.09 -4.64
C LYS A 73 -12.23 -8.61 -4.69
N GLN A 74 -11.34 -9.09 -5.54
CA GLN A 74 -11.07 -10.52 -5.67
C GLN A 74 -10.63 -11.14 -4.34
N ILE A 75 -9.70 -10.51 -3.62
CA ILE A 75 -9.25 -11.01 -2.29
C ILE A 75 -10.43 -11.12 -1.31
N ILE A 76 -11.36 -10.16 -1.33
CA ILE A 76 -12.54 -10.18 -0.46
C ILE A 76 -13.54 -11.26 -0.88
N GLU A 77 -13.77 -11.44 -2.18
CA GLU A 77 -14.69 -12.45 -2.73
C GLU A 77 -14.15 -13.87 -2.55
N ASP A 78 -12.84 -14.07 -2.68
CA ASP A 78 -12.16 -15.35 -2.52
C ASP A 78 -11.89 -15.70 -1.04
N TYR A 79 -12.19 -14.80 -0.10
CA TYR A 79 -11.96 -15.04 1.32
C TYR A 79 -13.00 -16.01 1.90
N GLU A 80 -12.57 -17.21 2.25
CA GLU A 80 -13.32 -18.16 3.06
C GLU A 80 -12.72 -18.21 4.48
N GLU A 81 -13.55 -18.03 5.50
CA GLU A 81 -13.11 -18.17 6.90
C GLU A 81 -12.81 -19.64 7.16
N GLU A 82 -11.58 -19.98 7.54
CA GLU A 82 -11.25 -21.33 7.99
C GLU A 82 -12.11 -21.64 9.22
N GLU A 83 -13.03 -22.61 9.11
CA GLU A 83 -13.75 -23.12 10.29
C GLU A 83 -12.69 -23.66 11.27
N GLU A 84 -12.57 -23.04 12.45
CA GLU A 84 -11.73 -23.54 13.53
C GLU A 84 -12.19 -24.97 13.90
N GLU A 85 -11.45 -26.00 13.46
CA GLU A 85 -11.56 -27.38 13.97
C GLU A 85 -11.15 -27.49 15.45
#